data_AF-A0A1G7YWJ2-F1
#
_entry.id   AF-A0A1G7YWJ2-F1
#
_cell.length_a   1.000
_cell.length_b   1.000
_cell.length_c   1.000
_cell.angle_alpha   90.00
_cell.angle_beta   90.00
_cell.angle_gamma   90.00
#
_symmetry.space_group_name_H-M   'P 1'
#
loop_
_entity.id
_entity.type
_entity.pdbx_description
1 polymer ?
#
loop_
_entity_poly.entity_id
_entity_poly.type
_entity_poly.pdbx_seq_one_letter_code
_entity_poly.pdbx_strand_id
1 'polypeptide(L)'
;MGNDQFMLDFTDCSTQRNLSETGREQAIRYGEALRRLNIPIFIPVIASPFCRARETAALAFGEGNVRVDSFWADVYRLSLNITEAEKDSTLQRLQHLFEMEVPSGKNAVVAAHSFPPHIGLGELADMETVIIHPFGSNNGFRIIGRIQLEDWERNI
;
A
#
# COMPACT_ATOMS: atom_id res chain seq x y z
N MET A 1 -5.53 -19.73 -3.78
CA MET A 1 -5.27 -18.44 -4.46
C MET A 1 -4.95 -18.73 -5.92
N GLY A 2 -5.34 -17.83 -6.82
CA GLY A 2 -5.05 -17.92 -8.26
C GLY A 2 -3.84 -17.07 -8.68
N ASN A 3 -3.66 -16.91 -9.99
CA ASN A 3 -2.65 -16.03 -10.59
C ASN A 3 -3.34 -14.85 -11.28
N ASP A 4 -2.62 -13.73 -11.38
CA ASP A 4 -3.00 -12.63 -12.28
C ASP A 4 -2.98 -13.18 -13.73
N GLN A 5 -4.06 -12.98 -14.49
CA GLN A 5 -4.13 -13.39 -15.90
C GLN A 5 -3.29 -12.44 -16.78
N PHE A 6 -2.93 -12.86 -17.99
CA PHE A 6 -2.14 -12.02 -18.91
C PHE A 6 -2.87 -10.72 -19.29
N MET A 7 -4.18 -10.79 -19.52
CA MET A 7 -5.03 -9.61 -19.72
C MET A 7 -5.73 -9.28 -18.40
N LEU A 8 -5.12 -8.36 -17.65
CA LEU A 8 -5.68 -7.85 -16.40
C LEU A 8 -6.78 -6.80 -16.68
N ASP A 9 -7.93 -6.97 -16.03
CA ASP A 9 -8.98 -5.96 -15.96
C ASP A 9 -9.19 -5.58 -14.49
N PHE A 10 -8.91 -4.31 -14.15
CA PHE A 10 -9.07 -3.80 -12.77
C PHE A 10 -10.52 -3.74 -12.29
N THR A 11 -11.48 -3.84 -13.22
CA THR A 11 -12.92 -3.88 -12.93
C THR A 11 -13.46 -5.31 -12.80
N ASP A 12 -12.72 -6.33 -13.26
CA ASP A 12 -13.08 -7.74 -13.15
C ASP A 12 -12.04 -8.52 -12.32
N CYS A 13 -12.41 -8.76 -11.05
CA CYS A 13 -11.57 -9.52 -10.12
C CYS A 13 -11.38 -10.99 -10.52
N SER A 14 -12.16 -11.55 -11.47
CA SER A 14 -11.94 -12.90 -11.97
C SER A 14 -10.66 -13.02 -12.82
N THR A 15 -10.16 -11.89 -13.33
CA THR A 15 -8.90 -11.81 -14.09
C THR A 15 -7.65 -11.69 -13.21
N GLN A 16 -7.81 -11.63 -11.89
CA GLN A 16 -6.75 -11.27 -10.95
C GLN A 16 -6.48 -12.37 -9.91
N ARG A 17 -5.27 -12.37 -9.34
CA ARG A 17 -4.99 -13.00 -8.06
C ARG A 17 -5.69 -12.19 -6.96
N ASN A 18 -6.76 -12.77 -6.45
CA ASN A 18 -7.51 -12.24 -5.32
C ASN A 18 -6.87 -12.57 -3.97
N LEU A 19 -7.29 -11.83 -2.95
CA LEU A 19 -6.86 -12.04 -1.57
C LEU A 19 -7.29 -13.44 -1.08
N SER A 20 -6.42 -14.08 -0.29
CA SER A 20 -6.72 -15.37 0.35
C SER A 20 -7.56 -15.13 1.59
N GLU A 21 -8.13 -16.20 2.13
CA GLU A 21 -8.79 -16.13 3.43
C GLU A 21 -7.84 -15.66 4.53
N THR A 22 -6.62 -16.21 4.59
CA THR A 22 -5.57 -15.73 5.50
C THR A 22 -5.27 -14.25 5.31
N GLY A 23 -5.19 -13.76 4.07
CA GLY A 23 -4.97 -12.34 3.79
C GLY A 23 -6.15 -11.45 4.22
N ARG A 24 -7.39 -11.94 4.11
CA ARG A 24 -8.59 -11.25 4.63
C ARG A 24 -8.52 -11.14 6.15
N GLU A 25 -8.24 -12.24 6.84
CA GLU A 25 -8.08 -12.27 8.30
C GLU A 25 -6.97 -11.32 8.77
N GLN A 26 -5.83 -11.32 8.07
CA GLN A 26 -4.72 -10.41 8.35
C GLN A 26 -5.10 -8.94 8.15
N ALA A 27 -5.83 -8.60 7.09
CA ALA A 27 -6.30 -7.23 6.84
C ALA A 27 -7.28 -6.73 7.92
N ILE A 28 -8.20 -7.60 8.37
CA ILE A 28 -9.13 -7.29 9.46
C ILE A 28 -8.35 -7.01 10.75
N ARG A 29 -7.45 -7.94 11.14
CA ARG A 29 -6.60 -7.82 12.34
C ARG A 29 -5.75 -6.56 12.33
N TYR A 30 -5.20 -6.20 11.17
CA TYR A 30 -4.44 -4.96 11.01
C TYR A 30 -5.28 -3.71 11.31
N GLY A 31 -6.47 -3.62 10.72
CA GLY A 31 -7.39 -2.52 10.99
C GLY A 31 -7.81 -2.45 12.46
N GLU A 32 -8.03 -3.60 13.10
CA GLU A 32 -8.33 -3.69 14.54
C GLU A 32 -7.17 -3.23 15.41
N ALA A 33 -5.93 -3.63 15.09
CA ALA A 33 -4.74 -3.21 15.82
C ALA A 33 -4.55 -1.69 15.76
N LEU A 34 -4.65 -1.09 14.56
CA LEU A 34 -4.55 0.37 14.40
C LEU A 34 -5.62 1.11 15.21
N ARG A 35 -6.86 0.62 15.20
CA ARG A 35 -7.97 1.19 16.00
C ARG A 35 -7.71 1.07 17.50
N ARG A 36 -7.26 -0.09 17.97
CA ARG A 36 -6.93 -0.33 19.39
C ARG A 36 -5.81 0.59 19.89
N LEU A 37 -4.83 0.84 19.04
CA LEU A 37 -3.70 1.72 19.34
C LEU A 37 -4.02 3.22 19.17
N ASN A 38 -5.27 3.55 18.81
CA ASN A 38 -5.73 4.91 18.54
C ASN A 38 -4.85 5.64 17.50
N ILE A 39 -4.35 4.92 16.49
CA ILE A 39 -3.57 5.54 15.40
C ILE A 39 -4.53 6.36 14.54
N PRO A 40 -4.37 7.70 14.46
CA PRO A 40 -5.28 8.55 13.72
C PRO A 40 -5.02 8.41 12.22
N ILE A 41 -6.03 7.95 11.47
CA ILE A 41 -5.95 7.76 10.02
C ILE A 41 -6.64 8.91 9.29
N PHE A 42 -5.99 9.41 8.25
CA PHE A 42 -6.60 10.33 7.29
C PHE A 42 -7.41 9.55 6.27
N ILE A 43 -8.69 9.89 6.14
CA ILE A 43 -9.63 9.29 5.20
C ILE A 43 -9.83 10.24 4.01
N PRO A 44 -9.88 9.72 2.76
CA PRO A 44 -9.87 8.30 2.40
C PRO A 44 -8.47 7.66 2.42
N VAL A 45 -8.42 6.36 2.72
CA VAL A 45 -7.24 5.50 2.51
C VAL A 45 -7.08 5.23 1.02
N ILE A 46 -5.85 5.24 0.54
CA ILE A 46 -5.55 4.99 -0.87
C ILE A 46 -5.35 3.50 -1.09
N ALA A 47 -5.94 2.97 -2.16
CA ALA A 47 -5.69 1.60 -2.59
C ALA A 47 -5.27 1.54 -4.06
N SER A 48 -4.38 0.59 -4.36
CA SER A 48 -4.13 0.17 -5.74
C SER A 48 -5.40 -0.37 -6.40
N PRO A 49 -5.56 -0.25 -7.74
CA PRO A 49 -6.74 -0.76 -8.42
C PRO A 49 -6.88 -2.30 -8.39
N PHE A 50 -5.84 -3.04 -8.03
CA PHE A 50 -5.92 -4.49 -7.85
C PHE A 50 -6.93 -4.87 -6.77
N CYS A 51 -7.77 -5.87 -7.05
CA CYS A 51 -8.86 -6.29 -6.17
C CYS A 51 -8.35 -6.68 -4.78
N ARG A 52 -7.21 -7.38 -4.70
CA ARG A 52 -6.56 -7.72 -3.41
C ARG A 52 -6.23 -6.49 -2.56
N ALA A 53 -5.74 -5.40 -3.16
CA ALA A 53 -5.38 -4.19 -2.42
C ALA A 53 -6.61 -3.39 -1.98
N ARG A 54 -7.62 -3.30 -2.86
CA ARG A 54 -8.93 -2.70 -2.54
C ARG A 54 -9.61 -3.44 -1.41
N GLU A 55 -9.63 -4.77 -1.47
CA GLU A 55 -10.21 -5.65 -0.46
C GLU A 55 -9.46 -5.53 0.88
N THR A 56 -8.12 -5.55 0.87
CA THR A 56 -7.31 -5.29 2.08
C THR A 56 -7.67 -3.96 2.72
N ALA A 57 -7.75 -2.87 1.94
CA ALA A 57 -8.11 -1.54 2.46
C ALA A 57 -9.54 -1.50 3.00
N ALA A 58 -10.50 -2.11 2.29
CA ALA A 58 -11.90 -2.13 2.69
C ALA A 58 -12.11 -2.93 3.99
N LEU A 59 -11.42 -4.06 4.14
CA LEU A 59 -11.48 -4.87 5.36
C LEU A 59 -10.85 -4.15 6.57
N ALA A 60 -9.74 -3.45 6.38
CA ALA A 60 -9.06 -2.76 7.47
C ALA A 60 -9.78 -1.46 7.89
N PHE A 61 -10.28 -0.68 6.91
CA PHE A 61 -10.71 0.72 7.12
C PHE A 61 -12.18 0.98 6.77
N GLY A 62 -12.89 0.01 6.21
CA GLY A 62 -14.29 0.13 5.74
C GLY A 62 -14.37 0.55 4.26
N GLU A 63 -15.28 -0.07 3.51
CA GLU A 63 -15.41 0.11 2.06
C GLU A 63 -15.65 1.56 1.63
N GLY A 64 -16.49 2.30 2.37
CA GLY A 64 -16.78 3.72 2.11
C GLY A 64 -15.61 4.68 2.37
N ASN A 65 -14.51 4.18 2.95
CA ASN A 65 -13.34 4.97 3.31
C ASN A 65 -12.15 4.76 2.36
N VAL A 66 -12.34 4.02 1.26
CA VAL A 66 -11.28 3.67 0.31
C VAL A 66 -11.42 4.49 -0.98
N ARG A 67 -10.30 5.09 -1.41
CA ARG A 67 -10.18 5.70 -2.73
C ARG A 67 -9.15 4.96 -3.57
N VAL A 68 -9.55 4.51 -4.74
CA VAL A 68 -8.64 3.88 -5.71
C VAL A 68 -7.80 4.95 -6.39
N ASP A 69 -6.50 4.69 -6.53
CA ASP A 69 -5.57 5.50 -7.32
C ASP A 69 -4.78 4.60 -8.28
N SER A 70 -4.96 4.83 -9.58
CA SER A 70 -4.42 3.98 -10.65
C SER A 70 -2.90 3.95 -10.68
N PHE A 71 -2.21 4.97 -10.14
CA PHE A 71 -0.75 5.01 -10.11
C PHE A 71 -0.13 3.80 -9.40
N TRP A 72 -0.81 3.27 -8.39
CA TRP A 72 -0.27 2.11 -7.67
C TRP A 72 -0.27 0.83 -8.52
N ALA A 73 -0.86 0.83 -9.73
CA ALA A 73 -0.59 -0.20 -10.73
C ALA A 73 0.79 -0.03 -11.38
N ASP A 74 1.26 1.20 -11.59
CA ASP A 74 2.62 1.46 -12.11
C ASP A 74 3.68 1.00 -11.11
N VAL A 75 3.43 1.19 -9.80
CA VAL A 75 4.28 0.64 -8.74
C VAL A 75 4.37 -0.88 -8.80
N TYR A 76 3.26 -1.59 -9.06
CA TYR A 76 3.29 -3.04 -9.30
C TYR A 76 4.15 -3.40 -10.52
N ARG A 77 4.07 -2.61 -11.60
CA ARG A 77 4.82 -2.84 -12.84
C ARG A 77 6.34 -2.74 -12.65
N LEU A 78 6.83 -2.12 -11.57
CA LEU A 78 8.26 -2.15 -11.22
C LEU A 78 8.79 -3.58 -11.04
N SER A 79 7.92 -4.54 -10.71
CA SER A 79 8.28 -5.97 -10.60
C SER A 79 8.18 -6.74 -11.92
N LEU A 80 7.82 -6.07 -13.00
CA LEU A 80 7.76 -6.63 -14.35
C LEU A 80 8.94 -6.15 -15.18
N ASN A 81 9.09 -6.72 -16.38
CA ASN A 81 10.06 -6.24 -17.35
C ASN A 81 9.54 -4.98 -18.04
N ILE A 82 9.93 -3.80 -17.54
CA ILE A 82 9.58 -2.48 -18.09
C ILE A 82 10.84 -1.73 -18.55
N THR A 83 10.67 -0.65 -19.29
CA THR A 83 11.79 0.20 -19.71
C THR A 83 12.36 1.00 -18.54
N GLU A 84 13.64 1.38 -18.61
CA GLU A 84 14.25 2.26 -17.58
C GLU A 84 13.54 3.62 -17.50
N ALA A 85 13.03 4.16 -18.61
CA ALA A 85 12.26 5.40 -18.61
C ALA A 85 10.94 5.28 -17.83
N GLU A 86 10.21 4.17 -17.98
CA GLU A 86 9.00 3.90 -17.19
C GLU A 86 9.31 3.72 -15.70
N LYS A 87 10.39 3.01 -15.39
CA LYS A 87 10.88 2.81 -14.04
C LYS A 87 11.27 4.13 -13.37
N ASP A 88 12.07 4.95 -14.03
CA ASP A 88 12.51 6.26 -13.52
C ASP A 88 11.33 7.21 -13.30
N SER A 89 10.39 7.26 -14.26
CA SER A 89 9.18 8.07 -14.13
C SER A 89 8.31 7.61 -12.94
N THR A 90 8.15 6.30 -12.77
CA THR A 90 7.39 5.72 -11.64
C THR A 90 8.06 6.04 -10.31
N LEU A 91 9.38 5.89 -10.21
CA LEU A 91 10.14 6.18 -9.00
C LEU A 91 10.15 7.67 -8.66
N GLN A 92 10.25 8.55 -9.66
CA GLN A 92 10.16 10.00 -9.46
C GLN A 92 8.78 10.40 -8.91
N ARG A 93 7.70 9.86 -9.48
CA ARG A 93 6.35 10.13 -8.99
C ARG A 93 6.11 9.54 -7.59
N LEU A 94 6.67 8.36 -7.31
CA LEU A 94 6.62 7.74 -5.99
C LEU A 94 7.34 8.58 -4.94
N GLN A 95 8.52 9.10 -5.27
CA GLN A 95 9.26 10.01 -4.41
C GLN A 95 8.41 11.25 -4.07
N HIS A 96 7.81 11.89 -5.08
CA HIS A 96 6.96 13.04 -4.84
C HIS A 96 5.78 12.72 -3.90
N LEU A 97 5.14 11.55 -4.06
CA LEU A 97 4.07 11.13 -3.16
C LEU A 97 4.53 10.93 -1.71
N PHE A 98 5.74 10.41 -1.49
CA PHE A 98 6.30 10.23 -0.15
C PHE A 98 6.75 11.55 0.51
N GLU A 99 6.91 12.61 -0.27
CA GLU A 99 7.21 13.96 0.21
C GLU A 99 5.95 14.77 0.58
N MET A 100 4.76 14.29 0.17
CA MET A 100 3.51 15.00 0.42
C MET A 100 3.20 15.07 1.91
N GLU A 101 2.91 16.27 2.40
CA GLU A 101 2.47 16.46 3.78
C GLU A 101 1.08 15.84 3.98
N VAL A 102 0.91 15.21 5.14
CA VAL A 102 -0.38 14.70 5.61
C VAL A 102 -0.99 15.69 6.60
N PRO A 103 -2.33 15.78 6.71
CA PRO A 103 -2.96 16.66 7.69
C PRO A 103 -2.43 16.42 9.10
N SER A 104 -2.16 17.51 9.82
CA SER A 104 -1.55 17.47 11.14
C SER A 104 -2.29 16.53 12.09
N GLY A 105 -1.53 15.68 12.80
CA GLY A 105 -2.07 14.71 13.75
C GLY A 105 -2.75 13.50 13.11
N LYS A 106 -2.59 13.25 11.80
CA LYS A 106 -3.11 12.07 11.12
C LYS A 106 -2.05 11.40 10.26
N ASN A 107 -2.29 10.14 9.92
CA ASN A 107 -1.46 9.34 9.02
C ASN A 107 -2.26 9.04 7.75
N ALA A 108 -1.71 9.36 6.57
CA ALA A 108 -2.25 8.83 5.33
C ALA A 108 -1.79 7.38 5.16
N VAL A 109 -2.69 6.51 4.67
CA VAL A 109 -2.41 5.09 4.44
C VAL A 109 -2.57 4.77 2.97
N VAL A 110 -1.68 3.91 2.47
CA VAL A 110 -1.72 3.34 1.13
C VAL A 110 -1.66 1.83 1.22
N ALA A 111 -2.65 1.13 0.68
CA ALA A 111 -2.61 -0.31 0.43
C ALA A 111 -2.21 -0.57 -1.03
N ALA A 112 -0.99 -1.08 -1.24
CA ALA A 112 -0.44 -1.31 -2.58
C ALA A 112 0.36 -2.63 -2.64
N HIS A 113 1.57 -2.61 -3.20
CA HIS A 113 2.36 -3.80 -3.53
C HIS A 113 3.77 -3.71 -2.94
N SER A 114 4.41 -4.87 -2.83
CA SER A 114 5.84 -4.99 -2.56
C SER A 114 6.67 -4.43 -3.73
N PHE A 115 7.95 -4.17 -3.49
CA PHE A 115 8.90 -3.72 -4.51
C PHE A 115 9.95 -4.80 -4.80
N PRO A 116 10.59 -4.77 -5.98
CA PRO A 116 11.76 -5.60 -6.22
C PRO A 116 12.91 -5.29 -5.24
N PRO A 117 13.84 -6.23 -5.05
CA PRO A 117 15.06 -5.99 -4.29
C PRO A 117 15.78 -4.73 -4.78
N HIS A 118 16.23 -3.89 -3.84
CA HIS A 118 16.98 -2.65 -4.10
C HIS A 118 16.23 -1.55 -4.88
N ILE A 119 14.92 -1.69 -5.14
CA ILE A 119 14.09 -0.67 -5.81
C ILE A 119 13.07 -0.10 -4.83
N GLY A 120 12.86 1.22 -4.83
CA GLY A 120 11.81 1.87 -4.04
C GLY A 120 11.96 1.59 -2.54
N LEU A 121 10.96 0.95 -1.94
CA LEU A 121 11.01 0.52 -0.54
C LEU A 121 11.58 -0.89 -0.36
N GLY A 122 12.10 -1.55 -1.38
CA GLY A 122 12.55 -2.95 -1.33
C GLY A 122 11.42 -3.93 -1.05
N GLU A 123 11.76 -5.19 -0.84
CA GLU A 123 10.77 -6.24 -0.56
C GLU A 123 10.08 -5.99 0.80
N LEU A 124 8.76 -6.18 0.81
CA LEU A 124 7.89 -6.19 1.97
C LEU A 124 7.25 -7.57 2.12
N ALA A 125 7.10 -8.01 3.36
CA ALA A 125 6.27 -9.16 3.72
C ALA A 125 4.78 -8.81 3.63
N ASP A 126 3.92 -9.85 3.61
CA ASP A 126 2.46 -9.66 3.64
C ASP A 126 2.05 -8.87 4.88
N MET A 127 1.27 -7.80 4.68
CA MET A 127 0.85 -6.84 5.72
C MET A 127 1.97 -6.09 6.46
N GLU A 128 3.21 -6.14 5.99
CA GLU A 128 4.26 -5.26 6.50
C GLU A 128 3.95 -3.79 6.16
N THR A 129 4.10 -2.91 7.15
CA THR A 129 3.88 -1.48 6.99
C THR A 129 5.19 -0.72 7.07
N VAL A 130 5.53 0.04 6.02
CA VAL A 130 6.64 0.99 6.05
C VAL A 130 6.13 2.35 6.50
N ILE A 131 6.73 2.91 7.55
CA ILE A 131 6.37 4.22 8.09
C ILE A 131 7.29 5.28 7.49
N ILE A 132 6.68 6.26 6.83
CA ILE A 132 7.38 7.34 6.13
C ILE A 132 7.05 8.67 6.80
N HIS A 133 8.08 9.47 7.04
CA HIS A 133 7.95 10.84 7.49
C HIS A 133 8.36 11.79 6.36
N PRO A 134 7.42 12.56 5.77
CA PRO A 134 7.72 13.56 4.75
C PRO A 134 8.39 14.79 5.38
N PHE A 135 9.31 15.44 4.66
CA PHE A 135 9.87 16.75 5.01
C PHE A 135 9.21 17.91 4.24
N GLY A 136 8.12 17.61 3.53
CA GLY A 136 7.43 18.52 2.63
C GLY A 136 7.88 18.37 1.17
N SER A 137 7.08 18.91 0.25
CA SER A 137 7.30 18.79 -1.19
C SER A 137 8.70 19.26 -1.59
N ASN A 138 9.44 18.42 -2.31
CA ASN A 138 10.82 18.63 -2.77
C ASN A 138 11.88 18.69 -1.66
N ASN A 139 11.54 18.34 -0.41
CA ASN A 139 12.49 18.28 0.70
C ASN A 139 12.87 16.84 1.07
N GLY A 140 12.37 15.84 0.34
CA GLY A 140 12.59 14.43 0.63
C GLY A 140 11.71 13.88 1.75
N PHE A 141 11.99 12.64 2.11
CA PHE A 141 11.30 11.90 3.16
C PHE A 141 12.29 10.98 3.88
N ARG A 142 11.87 10.42 5.00
CA ARG A 142 12.63 9.40 5.74
C ARG A 142 11.75 8.22 6.09
N ILE A 143 12.27 7.01 5.89
CA ILE A 143 11.69 5.80 6.47
C ILE A 143 12.05 5.78 7.96
N ILE A 144 11.05 5.85 8.83
CA ILE A 144 11.23 5.89 10.29
C ILE A 144 10.89 4.55 10.96
N GLY A 145 10.35 3.58 10.22
CA GLY A 145 10.08 2.25 10.74
C GLY A 145 9.56 1.30 9.68
N ARG A 146 9.66 0.01 9.99
CA ARG A 146 8.96 -1.09 9.32
C ARG A 146 8.34 -1.95 10.40
N ILE A 147 7.05 -2.22 10.28
CA ILE A 147 6.28 -2.87 11.34
C ILE A 147 5.54 -4.05 10.71
N GLN A 148 5.84 -5.25 11.21
CA GLN A 148 5.14 -6.47 10.81
C GLN A 148 3.75 -6.51 11.45
N LEU A 149 2.83 -7.31 10.89
CA LEU A 149 1.47 -7.43 11.42
C LEU A 149 1.48 -7.80 12.91
N GLU A 150 2.32 -8.75 13.30
CA GLU A 150 2.41 -9.28 14.65
C GLU A 150 2.88 -8.21 15.66
N ASP A 151 3.66 -7.23 15.22
CA ASP A 151 4.18 -6.17 16.08
C ASP A 151 3.11 -5.12 16.39
N TRP A 152 2.22 -4.83 15.44
CA TRP A 152 1.02 -4.01 15.71
C TRP A 152 0.13 -4.65 16.79
N GLU A 153 0.11 -5.98 16.84
CA GLU A 153 -0.73 -6.71 17.79
C GLU A 153 -0.16 -6.76 19.20
N ARG A 154 1.15 -6.58 19.36
CA ARG A 154 1.87 -6.71 20.65
C ARG A 154 1.96 -5.42 21.45
N ASN A 155 1.30 -4.34 21.00
CA ASN A 155 1.35 -2.98 21.55
C ASN A 155 2.76 -2.36 21.44
N ILE A 156 3.21 -2.12 20.19
CA ILE A 156 4.44 -1.41 19.80
C ILE A 156 5.25 -0.78 20.94
#